data_AF-A0A7Y2WZ51-F1
#
_entry.id   AF-A0A7Y2WZ51-F1
#
_cell.length_a   1.000
_cell.length_b   1.000
_cell.length_c   1.000
_cell.angle_alpha   90.00
_cell.angle_beta   90.00
_cell.angle_gamma   90.00
#
_symmetry.space_group_name_H-M   'P 1'
#
loop_
_entity.id
_entity.type
_entity.pdbx_description
1 polymer ?
#
loop_
_entity_poly.entity_id
_entity_poly.type
_entity_poly.pdbx_seq_one_letter_code
_entity_poly.pdbx_strand_id
1 'polypeptide(L)'
;MSDDNPLLLTLDFINNGGQAIIRWYSEVLDGDNTDFVPPYASSELPVVIKALDTLQRPQSFGGEEIAVLEHHGLWEHGFVTQRAAHQVGSALYTALGHRGQAHIEQTIGHARLNRRSINYRLRFLPEGVELAALPWELLRSPRHFLLMRPDGRDSCERNILFGQPPPPALAEGETPHVLVLLPHFAIDATIRAAQLQIFERLQSRGALTYEALSPVTPDGLYQHLAATRRQPHIVHYAGHGVYFEQQGWLLFDDLKGGKQRVSAEQFSTLVGTIHLAVIQACQSAMVSKGELLTGVAPALSYATDAVVAMQLHVRVDAAHRFAETLYEELLIRATSLRSAVARARRNLFGTEQEPVSWFVPALYLRVEPQFASRLTPAGSTSLERTIVRSPIRQIALDPLVVGHVELTLSCDPRTRDWSLVAHNHSPHEVESITITAGQMPPGIRIHPPQIRIARARAGDSSAPEAVTLTLGSATQGSRIPVNVTYRVRQTGQIGRYTGAFTVQLADEG
;
A
#
# COMPACT_ATOMS: atom_id res chain seq x y z
N MET A 1 3.61 -24.53 6.88
CA MET A 1 4.44 -23.71 5.98
C MET A 1 3.92 -22.29 6.11
N SER A 2 4.75 -21.37 6.59
CA SER A 2 4.34 -20.00 6.92
C SER A 2 4.04 -19.21 5.64
N ASP A 3 2.76 -18.92 5.43
CA ASP A 3 2.22 -18.13 4.31
C ASP A 3 2.54 -16.62 4.41
N ASP A 4 3.32 -16.18 5.41
CA ASP A 4 3.46 -14.78 5.81
C ASP A 4 4.65 -14.01 5.19
N ASN A 5 5.28 -14.56 4.15
CA ASN A 5 6.33 -13.83 3.40
C ASN A 5 5.99 -13.67 1.91
N PRO A 6 4.96 -12.87 1.57
CA PRO A 6 4.64 -12.59 0.17
C PRO A 6 5.81 -11.86 -0.52
N LEU A 7 5.99 -12.12 -1.81
CA LEU A 7 6.80 -11.25 -2.67
C LEU A 7 6.04 -9.94 -2.87
N LEU A 8 6.66 -8.84 -2.47
CA LEU A 8 6.07 -7.52 -2.63
C LEU A 8 6.28 -7.02 -4.06
N LEU A 9 5.19 -6.64 -4.72
CA LEU A 9 5.19 -5.88 -5.97
C LEU A 9 4.52 -4.54 -5.71
N THR A 10 5.32 -3.48 -5.65
CA THR A 10 4.86 -2.13 -5.39
C THR A 10 4.70 -1.37 -6.68
N LEU A 11 3.53 -0.74 -6.85
CA LEU A 11 3.20 0.17 -7.94
C LEU A 11 3.01 1.56 -7.31
N ASP A 12 3.98 2.43 -7.47
CA ASP A 12 3.92 3.82 -7.04
C ASP A 12 3.32 4.67 -8.18
N PHE A 13 2.12 5.19 -7.98
CA PHE A 13 1.41 6.00 -8.98
C PHE A 13 1.74 7.49 -8.80
N ILE A 14 2.19 8.11 -9.88
CA ILE A 14 2.48 9.55 -9.98
C ILE A 14 1.52 10.16 -11.01
N ASN A 15 0.55 10.95 -10.56
CA ASN A 15 -0.42 11.59 -11.44
C ASN A 15 0.25 12.65 -12.33
N ASN A 16 -0.13 12.69 -13.62
CA ASN A 16 0.39 13.59 -14.63
C ASN A 16 -0.74 14.10 -15.56
N GLY A 17 -1.79 14.69 -14.99
CA GLY A 17 -2.80 15.44 -15.75
C GLY A 17 -3.68 14.57 -16.65
N GLY A 18 -4.23 13.47 -16.12
CA GLY A 18 -5.11 12.52 -16.84
C GLY A 18 -4.40 11.25 -17.32
N GLN A 19 -3.08 11.20 -17.19
CA GLN A 19 -2.25 9.99 -17.27
C GLN A 19 -1.51 9.82 -15.95
N ALA A 20 -0.94 8.64 -15.71
CA ALA A 20 -0.06 8.41 -14.57
C ALA A 20 1.23 7.72 -15.02
N ILE A 21 2.30 7.96 -14.27
CA ILE A 21 3.49 7.13 -14.33
C ILE A 21 3.36 6.11 -13.20
N ILE A 22 3.53 4.82 -13.54
CA ILE A 22 3.68 3.77 -12.54
C ILE A 22 5.17 3.48 -12.40
N ARG A 23 5.66 3.60 -11.18
CA ARG A 23 7.00 3.14 -10.81
C ARG A 23 6.92 1.80 -10.12
N TRP A 24 7.66 0.82 -10.64
CA TRP A 24 7.56 -0.58 -10.26
C TRP A 24 8.72 -1.00 -9.36
N TYR A 25 8.43 -1.58 -8.21
CA TYR A 25 9.44 -2.12 -7.31
C TYR A 25 9.11 -3.54 -6.88
N SER A 26 10.11 -4.42 -6.93
CA SER A 26 10.03 -5.77 -6.39
C SER A 26 11.46 -6.28 -6.16
N GLU A 27 11.63 -7.47 -5.58
CA GLU A 27 12.95 -8.11 -5.47
C GLU A 27 13.62 -8.35 -6.84
N VAL A 28 12.83 -8.36 -7.92
CA VAL A 28 13.29 -8.55 -9.30
C VAL A 28 13.11 -7.32 -10.19
N LEU A 29 12.64 -6.19 -9.65
CA LEU A 29 12.38 -4.96 -10.41
C LEU A 29 12.95 -3.76 -9.65
N ASP A 30 13.83 -3.01 -10.30
CA ASP A 30 14.57 -1.89 -9.68
C ASP A 30 14.04 -0.51 -10.13
N GLY A 31 12.77 -0.22 -9.82
CA GLY A 31 12.23 1.14 -9.92
C GLY A 31 11.98 1.65 -11.34
N ASP A 32 11.71 0.75 -12.30
CA ASP A 32 11.35 1.05 -13.68
C ASP A 32 10.06 1.89 -13.75
N ASN A 33 9.99 2.81 -14.71
CA ASN A 33 8.79 3.63 -14.97
C ASN A 33 8.05 3.14 -16.22
N THR A 34 6.72 3.07 -16.13
CA THR A 34 5.83 2.86 -17.27
C THR A 34 4.73 3.90 -17.29
N ASP A 35 4.28 4.28 -18.47
CA ASP A 35 3.08 5.10 -18.63
C ASP A 35 1.83 4.25 -18.33
N PHE A 36 0.83 4.89 -17.75
CA PHE A 36 -0.48 4.31 -17.47
C PHE A 36 -1.55 5.31 -17.86
N VAL A 37 -2.44 4.88 -18.75
CA VAL A 37 -3.63 5.63 -19.12
C VAL A 37 -4.83 4.83 -18.61
N PRO A 38 -5.60 5.36 -17.62
CA PRO A 38 -6.79 4.67 -17.14
C PRO A 38 -7.71 4.25 -18.29
N PRO A 39 -8.27 3.03 -18.27
CA PRO A 39 -9.11 2.54 -19.37
C PRO A 39 -10.44 3.28 -19.51
N TYR A 40 -10.81 4.10 -18.51
CA TYR A 40 -12.04 4.87 -18.48
C TYR A 40 -11.72 6.33 -18.19
N ALA A 41 -12.37 7.23 -18.92
CA ALA A 41 -12.32 8.65 -18.57
C ALA A 41 -12.91 8.86 -17.17
N SER A 42 -12.47 9.90 -16.46
CA SER A 42 -12.95 10.20 -15.11
C SER A 42 -14.47 10.43 -15.03
N SER A 43 -15.10 10.87 -16.13
CA SER A 43 -16.56 11.01 -16.26
C SER A 43 -17.29 9.69 -16.49
N GLU A 44 -16.62 8.68 -17.04
CA GLU A 44 -17.21 7.38 -17.39
C GLU A 44 -17.04 6.35 -16.27
N LEU A 45 -15.96 6.46 -15.49
CA LEU A 45 -15.67 5.52 -14.39
C LEU A 45 -16.86 5.32 -13.43
N PRO A 46 -17.62 6.36 -13.00
CA PRO A 46 -18.80 6.16 -12.16
C PRO A 46 -19.85 5.23 -12.79
N VAL A 47 -20.04 5.31 -14.11
CA VAL A 47 -20.98 4.44 -14.85
C VAL A 47 -20.48 3.00 -14.88
N VAL A 48 -19.17 2.80 -15.05
CA VAL A 48 -18.53 1.48 -15.01
C VAL A 48 -18.64 0.85 -13.61
N ILE A 49 -18.39 1.64 -12.56
CA ILE A 49 -18.55 1.20 -11.16
C ILE A 49 -20.01 0.83 -10.88
N LYS A 50 -20.97 1.62 -11.37
CA LYS A 50 -22.41 1.31 -11.27
C LYS A 50 -22.79 0.01 -12.01
N ALA A 51 -22.17 -0.27 -13.16
CA ALA A 51 -22.36 -1.55 -13.85
C ALA A 51 -21.83 -2.74 -13.05
N LEU A 52 -20.65 -2.64 -12.44
CA LEU A 52 -20.14 -3.68 -11.54
C LEU A 52 -21.04 -3.86 -10.32
N ASP A 53 -21.53 -2.76 -9.75
CA ASP A 53 -22.45 -2.77 -8.61
C ASP A 53 -23.79 -3.43 -8.94
N THR A 54 -24.23 -3.35 -10.20
CA THR A 54 -25.46 -3.99 -10.70
C THR A 54 -25.42 -5.52 -10.57
N LEU A 55 -24.22 -6.13 -10.59
CA LEU A 55 -24.03 -7.56 -10.36
C LEU A 55 -24.42 -7.97 -8.93
N GLN A 56 -24.35 -7.02 -7.99
CA GLN A 56 -24.69 -7.21 -6.58
C GLN A 56 -26.12 -6.80 -6.28
N ARG A 57 -26.54 -5.67 -6.86
CA ARG A 57 -27.86 -5.09 -6.66
C ARG A 57 -28.34 -4.44 -7.95
N PRO A 58 -29.45 -4.92 -8.55
CA PRO A 58 -29.98 -4.36 -9.80
C PRO A 58 -30.18 -2.84 -9.74
N GLN A 59 -29.74 -2.13 -10.79
CA GLN A 59 -29.87 -0.69 -10.95
C GLN A 59 -30.34 -0.33 -12.37
N SER A 60 -30.95 0.83 -12.52
CA SER A 60 -31.41 1.37 -13.80
C SER A 60 -30.35 2.27 -14.45
N PHE A 61 -30.28 2.26 -15.78
CA PHE A 61 -29.36 3.08 -16.57
C PHE A 61 -30.12 4.00 -17.52
N GLY A 62 -29.70 5.26 -17.61
CA GLY A 62 -30.16 6.22 -18.62
C GLY A 62 -29.53 5.98 -19.98
N GLY A 63 -30.04 6.61 -21.03
CA GLY A 63 -29.54 6.42 -22.41
C GLY A 63 -28.05 6.77 -22.59
N GLU A 64 -27.57 7.83 -21.95
CA GLU A 64 -26.15 8.22 -21.99
C GLU A 64 -25.25 7.19 -21.26
N GLU A 65 -25.72 6.67 -20.12
CA GLU A 65 -24.99 5.64 -19.38
C GLU A 65 -24.92 4.34 -20.19
N ILE A 66 -26.03 3.95 -20.84
CA ILE A 66 -26.06 2.77 -21.71
C ILE A 66 -25.07 2.93 -22.87
N ALA A 67 -25.00 4.11 -23.51
CA ALA A 67 -24.04 4.35 -24.58
C ALA A 67 -22.58 4.19 -24.13
N VAL A 68 -22.24 4.67 -22.91
CA VAL A 68 -20.92 4.45 -22.30
C VAL A 68 -20.66 2.96 -22.08
N LEU A 69 -21.64 2.22 -21.55
CA LEU A 69 -21.49 0.78 -21.30
C LEU A 69 -21.37 -0.03 -22.60
N GLU A 70 -22.14 0.30 -23.64
CA GLU A 70 -22.03 -0.31 -24.96
C GLU A 70 -20.65 -0.04 -25.57
N HIS A 71 -20.13 1.18 -25.48
CA HIS A 71 -18.79 1.54 -25.95
C HIS A 71 -17.69 0.68 -25.31
N HIS A 72 -17.81 0.42 -24.00
CA HIS A 72 -16.86 -0.40 -23.24
C HIS A 72 -17.18 -1.91 -23.27
N GLY A 73 -18.19 -2.33 -24.05
CA GLY A 73 -18.61 -3.74 -24.17
C GLY A 73 -19.27 -4.31 -22.90
N LEU A 74 -19.67 -3.46 -21.97
CA LEU A 74 -20.26 -3.81 -20.68
C LEU A 74 -21.79 -4.00 -20.74
N TRP A 75 -22.42 -3.71 -21.88
CA TRP A 75 -23.86 -3.82 -22.11
C TRP A 75 -24.17 -4.81 -23.23
N GLU A 76 -24.97 -5.83 -22.94
CA GLU A 76 -25.34 -6.89 -23.88
C GLU A 76 -26.82 -7.26 -23.68
N HIS A 77 -27.57 -7.39 -24.78
CA HIS A 77 -28.98 -7.82 -24.76
C HIS A 77 -29.90 -7.02 -23.82
N GLY A 78 -29.62 -5.73 -23.63
CA GLY A 78 -30.43 -4.83 -22.78
C GLY A 78 -30.09 -4.88 -21.29
N PHE A 79 -28.98 -5.51 -20.90
CA PHE A 79 -28.51 -5.59 -19.52
C PHE A 79 -26.99 -5.42 -19.43
N VAL A 80 -26.49 -5.17 -18.21
CA VAL A 80 -25.05 -5.29 -17.93
C VAL A 80 -24.63 -6.74 -18.13
N THR A 81 -23.57 -6.97 -18.92
CA THR A 81 -23.10 -8.33 -19.20
C THR A 81 -22.59 -9.03 -17.93
N GLN A 82 -22.86 -10.33 -17.80
CA GLN A 82 -22.32 -11.15 -16.71
C GLN A 82 -20.79 -11.20 -16.72
N ARG A 83 -20.16 -10.84 -17.85
CA ARG A 83 -18.71 -10.75 -17.99
C ARG A 83 -18.13 -9.40 -17.62
N ALA A 84 -18.92 -8.45 -17.09
CA ALA A 84 -18.47 -7.10 -16.81
C ALA A 84 -17.20 -7.09 -15.94
N ALA A 85 -17.14 -7.88 -14.86
CA ALA A 85 -15.94 -7.99 -14.03
C ALA A 85 -14.70 -8.47 -14.82
N HIS A 86 -14.88 -9.38 -15.78
CA HIS A 86 -13.80 -9.88 -16.64
C HIS A 86 -13.33 -8.82 -17.62
N GLN A 87 -14.26 -8.12 -18.27
CA GLN A 87 -13.96 -7.07 -19.24
C GLN A 87 -13.28 -5.89 -18.57
N VAL A 88 -13.80 -5.44 -17.42
CA VAL A 88 -13.18 -4.36 -16.65
C VAL A 88 -11.77 -4.74 -16.20
N GLY A 89 -11.61 -5.96 -15.69
CA GLY A 89 -10.31 -6.48 -15.27
C GLY A 89 -9.28 -6.57 -16.39
N SER A 90 -9.71 -7.01 -17.57
CA SER A 90 -8.85 -7.11 -18.75
C SER A 90 -8.54 -5.74 -19.37
N ALA A 91 -9.48 -4.79 -19.37
CA ALA A 91 -9.22 -3.42 -19.78
C ALA A 91 -8.17 -2.76 -18.87
N LEU A 92 -8.28 -2.96 -17.55
CA LEU A 92 -7.32 -2.45 -16.57
C LEU A 92 -5.93 -3.08 -16.75
N TYR A 93 -5.86 -4.39 -17.01
CA TYR A 93 -4.59 -5.07 -17.29
C TYR A 93 -3.96 -4.60 -18.61
N THR A 94 -4.77 -4.38 -19.65
CA THR A 94 -4.33 -3.80 -20.92
C THR A 94 -3.75 -2.40 -20.74
N ALA A 95 -4.41 -1.57 -19.92
CA ALA A 95 -4.00 -0.20 -19.62
C ALA A 95 -2.61 -0.08 -18.95
N LEU A 96 -2.07 -1.16 -18.35
CA LEU A 96 -0.70 -1.20 -17.83
C LEU A 96 0.38 -1.17 -18.93
N GLY A 97 -0.03 -1.36 -20.19
CA GLY A 97 0.88 -1.46 -21.34
C GLY A 97 1.74 -2.71 -21.32
N HIS A 98 2.42 -3.00 -22.44
CA HIS A 98 3.22 -4.22 -22.59
C HIS A 98 4.33 -4.35 -21.53
N ARG A 99 4.96 -3.24 -21.14
CA ARG A 99 6.02 -3.24 -20.11
C ARG A 99 5.47 -3.54 -18.71
N GLY A 100 4.36 -2.91 -18.31
CA GLY A 100 3.73 -3.17 -17.02
C GLY A 100 3.21 -4.61 -16.91
N GLN A 101 2.65 -5.14 -18.00
CA GLN A 101 2.25 -6.55 -18.08
C GLN A 101 3.45 -7.49 -17.92
N ALA A 102 4.58 -7.21 -18.61
CA ALA A 102 5.81 -7.99 -18.48
C ALA A 102 6.38 -7.96 -17.05
N HIS A 103 6.33 -6.81 -16.37
CA HIS A 103 6.73 -6.69 -14.96
C HIS A 103 5.88 -7.61 -14.06
N ILE A 104 4.56 -7.61 -14.23
CA ILE A 104 3.68 -8.52 -13.49
C ILE A 104 4.02 -10.00 -13.78
N GLU A 105 4.21 -10.36 -15.04
CA GLU A 105 4.54 -11.74 -15.43
C GLU A 105 5.90 -12.19 -14.88
N GLN A 106 6.91 -11.31 -14.90
CA GLN A 106 8.22 -11.56 -14.31
C GLN A 106 8.12 -11.78 -12.79
N THR A 107 7.38 -10.93 -12.08
CA THR A 107 7.11 -11.11 -10.64
C THR A 107 6.37 -12.42 -10.38
N ILE A 108 5.37 -12.78 -11.20
CA ILE A 108 4.66 -14.05 -11.12
C ILE A 108 5.61 -15.24 -11.30
N GLY A 109 6.49 -15.19 -12.30
CA GLY A 109 7.50 -16.22 -12.53
C GLY A 109 8.42 -16.38 -11.32
N HIS A 110 8.91 -15.27 -10.78
CA HIS A 110 9.78 -15.28 -9.60
C HIS A 110 9.07 -15.80 -8.34
N ALA A 111 7.84 -15.35 -8.09
CA ALA A 111 7.04 -15.81 -6.96
C ALA A 111 6.78 -17.32 -7.02
N ARG A 112 6.47 -17.85 -8.21
CA ARG A 112 6.26 -19.29 -8.44
C ARG A 112 7.52 -20.10 -8.17
N LEU A 113 8.67 -19.69 -8.70
CA LEU A 113 9.95 -20.36 -8.48
C LEU A 113 10.29 -20.44 -6.99
N ASN A 114 9.97 -19.39 -6.24
CA ASN A 114 10.24 -19.30 -4.80
C ASN A 114 9.07 -19.76 -3.91
N ARG A 115 7.97 -20.27 -4.50
CA ARG A 115 6.76 -20.71 -3.78
C ARG A 115 6.19 -19.66 -2.82
N ARG A 116 6.18 -18.40 -3.24
CA ARG A 116 5.63 -17.26 -2.50
C ARG A 116 4.34 -16.77 -3.16
N SER A 117 3.42 -16.27 -2.35
CA SER A 117 2.32 -15.43 -2.82
C SER A 117 2.85 -14.04 -3.23
N ILE A 118 2.06 -13.27 -3.96
CA ILE A 118 2.37 -11.86 -4.28
C ILE A 118 1.47 -10.94 -3.46
N ASN A 119 2.05 -9.87 -2.91
CA ASN A 119 1.27 -8.71 -2.46
C ASN A 119 1.42 -7.58 -3.48
N TYR A 120 0.33 -7.23 -4.14
CA TYR A 120 0.24 -6.06 -5.01
C TYR A 120 -0.03 -4.83 -4.15
N ARG A 121 1.02 -4.05 -3.87
CA ARG A 121 0.95 -2.81 -3.08
C ARG A 121 0.79 -1.62 -4.01
N LEU A 122 -0.38 -1.02 -4.00
CA LEU A 122 -0.71 0.13 -4.83
C LEU A 122 -0.58 1.40 -4.00
N ARG A 123 0.42 2.23 -4.33
CA ARG A 123 0.73 3.45 -3.57
C ARG A 123 0.26 4.65 -4.34
N PHE A 124 -0.61 5.42 -3.70
CA PHE A 124 -1.20 6.62 -4.26
C PHE A 124 -0.75 7.84 -3.46
N LEU A 125 -0.25 8.84 -4.17
CA LEU A 125 -0.12 10.17 -3.61
C LEU A 125 -1.51 10.79 -3.41
N PRO A 126 -1.65 11.71 -2.44
CA PRO A 126 -2.82 12.55 -2.25
C PRO A 126 -3.52 13.00 -3.55
N GLU A 127 -2.75 13.53 -4.49
CA GLU A 127 -3.21 14.12 -5.75
C GLU A 127 -3.59 13.09 -6.82
N GLY A 128 -3.38 11.80 -6.56
CA GLY A 128 -3.67 10.69 -7.48
C GLY A 128 -4.70 9.70 -6.93
N VAL A 129 -5.44 10.08 -5.88
CA VAL A 129 -6.40 9.19 -5.20
C VAL A 129 -7.51 8.67 -6.14
N GLU A 130 -7.85 9.41 -7.19
CA GLU A 130 -8.78 8.97 -8.24
C GLU A 130 -8.35 7.65 -8.91
N LEU A 131 -7.05 7.37 -8.98
CA LEU A 131 -6.54 6.10 -9.49
C LEU A 131 -6.84 4.95 -8.51
N ALA A 132 -6.97 5.23 -7.21
CA ALA A 132 -7.39 4.26 -6.23
C ALA A 132 -8.87 3.86 -6.40
N ALA A 133 -9.68 4.65 -7.12
CA ALA A 133 -11.08 4.32 -7.43
C ALA A 133 -11.22 3.16 -8.44
N LEU A 134 -10.18 2.90 -9.24
CA LEU A 134 -10.19 1.79 -10.19
C LEU A 134 -10.29 0.46 -9.43
N PRO A 135 -11.04 -0.53 -9.96
CA PRO A 135 -11.25 -1.82 -9.28
C PRO A 135 -10.03 -2.73 -9.46
N TRP A 136 -8.91 -2.37 -8.83
CA TRP A 136 -7.64 -3.08 -8.96
C TRP A 136 -7.70 -4.56 -8.56
N GLU A 137 -8.64 -4.92 -7.69
CA GLU A 137 -8.97 -6.30 -7.35
C GLU A 137 -9.31 -7.15 -8.58
N LEU A 138 -9.88 -6.52 -9.62
CA LEU A 138 -10.28 -7.16 -10.86
C LEU A 138 -9.14 -7.32 -11.87
N LEU A 139 -7.90 -6.86 -11.61
CA LEU A 139 -6.80 -7.02 -12.57
C LEU A 139 -6.76 -8.45 -13.12
N ARG A 140 -6.91 -8.58 -14.45
CA ARG A 140 -7.09 -9.87 -15.10
C ARG A 140 -6.11 -10.04 -16.26
N SER A 141 -5.17 -10.98 -16.10
CA SER A 141 -4.34 -11.44 -17.22
C SER A 141 -5.21 -12.17 -18.25
N PRO A 142 -4.71 -12.51 -19.45
CA PRO A 142 -5.47 -13.28 -20.43
C PRO A 142 -6.06 -14.59 -19.85
N ARG A 143 -5.39 -15.18 -18.85
CA ARG A 143 -5.76 -16.47 -18.26
C ARG A 143 -6.73 -16.35 -17.08
N HIS A 144 -6.45 -15.49 -16.11
CA HIS A 144 -7.18 -15.43 -14.84
C HIS A 144 -7.08 -14.05 -14.18
N PHE A 145 -7.96 -13.80 -13.20
CA PHE A 145 -7.76 -12.69 -12.26
C PHE A 145 -6.46 -12.92 -11.49
N LEU A 146 -5.63 -11.89 -11.36
CA LEU A 146 -4.32 -11.99 -10.71
C LEU A 146 -4.47 -12.45 -9.25
N LEU A 147 -5.50 -11.95 -8.55
CA LEU A 147 -5.77 -12.37 -7.18
C LEU A 147 -6.33 -13.79 -7.09
N MET A 148 -6.95 -14.34 -8.13
CA MET A 148 -7.56 -15.68 -8.12
C MET A 148 -6.73 -16.71 -8.90
N ARG A 149 -5.41 -16.51 -8.94
CA ARG A 149 -4.48 -17.52 -9.48
C ARG A 149 -4.66 -18.86 -8.75
N PRO A 150 -4.84 -19.99 -9.47
CA PRO A 150 -5.00 -21.30 -8.85
C PRO A 150 -3.81 -21.72 -7.97
N ASP A 151 -2.62 -21.25 -8.33
CA ASP A 151 -1.35 -21.58 -7.70
C ASP A 151 -0.81 -20.49 -6.76
N GLY A 152 -1.57 -19.41 -6.56
CA GLY A 152 -1.17 -18.26 -5.74
C GLY A 152 -2.13 -18.00 -4.58
N ARG A 153 -1.61 -17.37 -3.52
CA ARG A 153 -2.41 -16.78 -2.44
C ARG A 153 -2.25 -15.26 -2.39
N ASP A 154 -2.27 -14.67 -3.57
CA ASP A 154 -2.01 -13.25 -3.77
C ASP A 154 -3.02 -12.34 -3.07
N SER A 155 -2.53 -11.17 -2.66
CA SER A 155 -3.26 -10.11 -1.97
C SER A 155 -3.04 -8.78 -2.70
N CYS A 156 -3.95 -7.83 -2.50
CA CYS A 156 -3.83 -6.47 -3.03
C CYS A 156 -4.23 -5.49 -1.93
N GLU A 157 -3.43 -4.44 -1.77
CA GLU A 157 -3.67 -3.34 -0.84
C GLU A 157 -3.50 -1.99 -1.51
N ARG A 158 -4.24 -1.01 -1.00
CA ARG A 158 -4.11 0.41 -1.32
C ARG A 158 -3.38 1.09 -0.16
N ASN A 159 -2.35 1.85 -0.45
CA ASN A 159 -1.60 2.63 0.53
C ASN A 159 -1.64 4.10 0.09
N ILE A 160 -2.38 4.90 0.85
CA ILE A 160 -2.41 6.35 0.65
C ILE A 160 -1.31 6.95 1.52
N LEU A 161 -0.39 7.68 0.89
CA LEU A 161 0.79 8.21 1.55
C LEU A 161 0.48 9.48 2.32
N PHE A 162 -0.03 9.31 3.55
CA PHE A 162 -0.12 10.40 4.51
C PHE A 162 1.21 10.53 5.26
N GLY A 163 1.78 11.74 5.33
CA GLY A 163 3.05 12.03 6.03
C GLY A 163 2.97 11.95 7.55
N GLN A 164 2.02 11.19 8.10
CA GLN A 164 1.81 11.05 9.54
C GLN A 164 2.63 9.88 10.11
N PRO A 165 3.07 9.98 11.37
CA PRO A 165 3.70 8.85 12.05
C PRO A 165 2.70 7.69 12.17
N PRO A 166 3.18 6.43 12.13
CA PRO A 166 2.33 5.29 12.44
C PRO A 166 1.88 5.37 13.92
N PRO A 167 0.68 4.90 14.25
CA PRO A 167 0.24 4.80 15.64
C PRO A 167 1.13 3.81 16.42
N PRO A 168 1.15 3.90 17.76
CA PRO A 168 1.90 2.97 18.60
C PRO A 168 1.50 1.52 18.31
N ALA A 169 2.43 0.57 18.30
CA ALA A 169 2.09 -0.85 18.13
C ALA A 169 1.32 -1.40 19.34
N LEU A 170 0.50 -2.44 19.13
CA LEU A 170 -0.12 -3.20 20.21
C LEU A 170 0.94 -3.85 21.11
N ALA A 171 0.63 -3.97 22.40
CA ALA A 171 1.48 -4.71 23.32
C ALA A 171 1.50 -6.20 22.93
N GLU A 172 2.68 -6.80 23.00
CA GLU A 172 2.88 -8.19 22.59
C GLU A 172 2.03 -9.14 23.45
N GLY A 173 1.24 -10.01 22.81
CA GLY A 173 0.39 -11.00 23.49
C GLY A 173 -0.94 -10.46 24.03
N GLU A 174 -1.27 -9.19 23.78
CA GLU A 174 -2.55 -8.62 24.17
C GLU A 174 -3.72 -9.22 23.35
N THR A 175 -4.74 -9.76 24.02
CA THR A 175 -5.96 -10.25 23.34
C THR A 175 -6.67 -9.09 22.64
N PRO A 176 -6.94 -9.16 21.32
CA PRO A 176 -7.64 -8.10 20.60
C PRO A 176 -9.00 -7.77 21.22
N HIS A 177 -9.29 -6.47 21.37
CA HIS A 177 -10.59 -5.98 21.82
C HIS A 177 -11.34 -5.37 20.63
N VAL A 178 -12.55 -5.89 20.36
CA VAL A 178 -13.38 -5.48 19.23
C VAL A 178 -14.61 -4.73 19.71
N LEU A 179 -14.82 -3.51 19.21
CA LEU A 179 -16.11 -2.82 19.33
C LEU A 179 -16.94 -3.08 18.07
N VAL A 180 -18.08 -3.74 18.23
CA VAL A 180 -19.01 -4.09 17.16
C VAL A 180 -20.17 -3.09 17.14
N LEU A 181 -20.31 -2.35 16.04
CA LEU A 181 -21.35 -1.35 15.84
C LEU A 181 -22.42 -1.91 14.91
N LEU A 182 -23.64 -2.07 15.42
CA LEU A 182 -24.78 -2.66 14.71
C LEU A 182 -25.98 -1.70 14.69
N PRO A 183 -26.09 -0.81 13.69
CA PRO A 183 -27.24 0.07 13.57
C PRO A 183 -28.55 -0.70 13.37
N HIS A 184 -29.66 -0.11 13.80
CA HIS A 184 -31.00 -0.67 13.61
C HIS A 184 -31.64 -0.26 12.27
N PHE A 185 -31.34 0.94 11.78
CA PHE A 185 -31.95 1.50 10.58
C PHE A 185 -31.85 0.56 9.38
N ALA A 186 -33.00 0.11 8.88
CA ALA A 186 -33.12 -0.76 7.70
C ALA A 186 -32.29 -2.07 7.77
N ILE A 187 -32.06 -2.60 8.98
CA ILE A 187 -31.37 -3.88 9.19
C ILE A 187 -32.26 -4.76 10.07
N ASP A 188 -32.46 -6.00 9.63
CA ASP A 188 -33.27 -6.96 10.38
C ASP A 188 -32.54 -7.47 11.63
N ALA A 189 -33.29 -7.78 12.68
CA ALA A 189 -32.74 -8.31 13.93
C ALA A 189 -31.99 -9.64 13.73
N THR A 190 -32.43 -10.48 12.79
CA THR A 190 -31.78 -11.75 12.46
C THR A 190 -30.39 -11.54 11.84
N ILE A 191 -30.23 -10.51 11.00
CA ILE A 191 -28.93 -10.14 10.41
C ILE A 191 -27.98 -9.65 11.50
N ARG A 192 -28.45 -8.79 12.41
CA ARG A 192 -27.65 -8.33 13.56
C ARG A 192 -27.23 -9.49 14.46
N ALA A 193 -28.16 -10.40 14.76
CA ALA A 193 -27.88 -11.59 15.56
C ALA A 193 -26.84 -12.50 14.89
N ALA A 194 -26.95 -12.73 13.57
CA ALA A 194 -25.95 -13.49 12.83
C ALA A 194 -24.56 -12.83 12.93
N GLN A 195 -24.48 -11.50 12.83
CA GLN A 195 -23.20 -10.81 12.97
C GLN A 195 -22.56 -11.00 14.35
N LEU A 196 -23.35 -10.95 15.43
CA LEU A 196 -22.86 -11.19 16.79
C LEU A 196 -22.33 -12.62 16.98
N GLN A 197 -22.94 -13.62 16.33
CA GLN A 197 -22.49 -15.02 16.43
C GLN A 197 -21.03 -15.24 15.99
N ILE A 198 -20.51 -14.42 15.07
CA ILE A 198 -19.08 -14.46 14.70
C ILE A 198 -18.21 -14.16 15.92
N PHE A 199 -18.51 -13.06 16.61
CA PHE A 199 -17.73 -12.58 17.74
C PHE A 199 -17.93 -13.45 19.00
N GLU A 200 -19.14 -13.94 19.24
CA GLU A 200 -19.43 -14.92 20.29
C GLU A 200 -18.57 -16.19 20.13
N ARG A 201 -18.51 -16.73 18.90
CA ARG A 201 -17.71 -17.93 18.59
C ARG A 201 -16.20 -17.68 18.78
N LEU A 202 -15.71 -16.51 18.39
CA LEU A 202 -14.29 -16.17 18.54
C LEU A 202 -13.93 -15.91 20.01
N GLN A 203 -14.81 -15.27 20.77
CA GLN A 203 -14.64 -15.05 22.20
C GLN A 203 -14.68 -16.38 22.98
N SER A 204 -15.58 -17.31 22.64
CA SER A 204 -15.64 -18.63 23.30
C SER A 204 -14.37 -19.46 23.08
N ARG A 205 -13.58 -19.12 22.06
CA ARG A 205 -12.27 -19.72 21.75
C ARG A 205 -11.10 -18.93 22.33
N GLY A 206 -11.35 -17.85 23.07
CA GLY A 206 -10.32 -16.98 23.66
C GLY A 206 -9.55 -16.14 22.65
N ALA A 207 -10.03 -16.01 21.39
CA ALA A 207 -9.32 -15.34 20.32
C ALA A 207 -9.43 -13.81 20.37
N LEU A 208 -10.49 -13.30 21.01
CA LEU A 208 -10.76 -11.89 21.18
C LEU A 208 -11.65 -11.66 22.41
N THR A 209 -11.76 -10.39 22.79
CA THR A 209 -12.87 -9.87 23.61
C THR A 209 -13.68 -8.92 22.76
N TYR A 210 -15.00 -8.83 22.96
CA TYR A 210 -15.80 -7.84 22.23
C TYR A 210 -16.87 -7.18 23.09
N GLU A 211 -17.24 -5.97 22.69
CA GLU A 211 -18.42 -5.24 23.14
C GLU A 211 -19.27 -4.89 21.90
N ALA A 212 -20.59 -4.83 22.06
CA ALA A 212 -21.50 -4.47 20.98
C ALA A 212 -22.33 -3.24 21.35
N LEU A 213 -22.43 -2.28 20.42
CA LEU A 213 -23.34 -1.14 20.50
C LEU A 213 -24.44 -1.30 19.46
N SER A 214 -25.68 -1.43 19.92
CA SER A 214 -26.89 -1.63 19.11
C SER A 214 -28.10 -1.11 19.90
N PRO A 215 -28.76 0.00 19.52
CA PRO A 215 -28.55 0.82 18.32
C PRO A 215 -27.26 1.65 18.38
N VAL A 216 -26.83 2.16 17.23
CA VAL A 216 -25.62 2.98 17.07
C VAL A 216 -26.02 4.43 16.82
N THR A 217 -25.94 5.29 17.83
CA THR A 217 -26.11 6.75 17.68
C THR A 217 -24.77 7.46 17.93
N PRO A 218 -24.53 8.67 17.42
CA PRO A 218 -23.28 9.40 17.70
C PRO A 218 -23.07 9.64 19.20
N ASP A 219 -24.11 10.08 19.91
CA ASP A 219 -24.07 10.29 21.36
C ASP A 219 -23.83 8.98 22.12
N GLY A 220 -24.49 7.89 21.71
CA GLY A 220 -24.30 6.57 22.30
C GLY A 220 -22.89 6.05 22.09
N LEU A 221 -22.30 6.24 20.90
CA LEU A 221 -20.92 5.86 20.62
C LEU A 221 -19.93 6.67 21.46
N TYR A 222 -20.13 7.98 21.55
CA TYR A 222 -19.31 8.84 22.40
C TYR A 222 -19.37 8.42 23.87
N GLN A 223 -20.57 8.21 24.41
CA GLN A 223 -20.77 7.79 25.80
C GLN A 223 -20.17 6.40 26.07
N HIS A 224 -20.32 5.45 25.14
CA HIS A 224 -19.75 4.11 25.24
C HIS A 224 -18.22 4.17 25.34
N LEU A 225 -17.57 4.90 24.42
CA LEU A 225 -16.11 5.04 24.39
C LEU A 225 -15.56 5.85 25.55
N ALA A 226 -16.30 6.83 26.05
CA ALA A 226 -15.93 7.60 27.24
C ALA A 226 -16.04 6.78 28.54
N ALA A 227 -16.98 5.84 28.60
CA ALA A 227 -17.20 4.98 29.77
C ALA A 227 -16.32 3.72 29.77
N THR A 228 -15.82 3.29 28.60
CA THR A 228 -15.07 2.03 28.51
C THR A 228 -13.70 2.15 29.16
N ARG A 229 -13.28 1.10 29.86
CA ARG A 229 -11.95 1.03 30.49
C ARG A 229 -10.86 0.57 29.53
N ARG A 230 -11.26 -0.04 28.42
CA ARG A 230 -10.35 -0.61 27.42
C ARG A 230 -10.72 -0.11 26.05
N GLN A 231 -9.85 0.69 25.44
CA GLN A 231 -10.08 1.19 24.09
C GLN A 231 -10.09 0.03 23.09
N PRO A 232 -10.97 0.06 22.07
CA PRO A 232 -11.02 -0.98 21.06
C PRO A 232 -9.78 -0.91 20.17
N HIS A 233 -9.19 -2.08 19.89
CA HIS A 233 -8.14 -2.21 18.88
C HIS A 233 -8.76 -2.30 17.48
N ILE A 234 -9.94 -2.91 17.41
CA ILE A 234 -10.68 -3.14 16.19
C ILE A 234 -12.07 -2.52 16.35
N VAL A 235 -12.50 -1.71 15.39
CA VAL A 235 -13.90 -1.30 15.27
C VAL A 235 -14.50 -1.99 14.07
N HIS A 236 -15.57 -2.74 14.29
CA HIS A 236 -16.34 -3.41 13.26
C HIS A 236 -17.69 -2.72 13.10
N TYR A 237 -17.91 -2.03 11.99
CA TYR A 237 -19.20 -1.45 11.66
C TYR A 237 -19.91 -2.31 10.62
N ALA A 238 -21.08 -2.87 10.96
CA ALA A 238 -21.93 -3.60 10.03
C ALA A 238 -23.26 -2.87 9.88
N GLY A 239 -23.35 -2.06 8.82
CA GLY A 239 -24.44 -1.12 8.64
C GLY A 239 -24.59 -0.65 7.20
N HIS A 240 -25.41 0.39 7.00
CA HIS A 240 -25.55 0.99 5.67
C HIS A 240 -24.56 2.12 5.47
N GLY A 241 -24.08 2.26 4.24
CA GLY A 241 -23.30 3.40 3.78
C GLY A 241 -23.99 4.04 2.59
N VAL A 242 -23.78 5.34 2.40
CA VAL A 242 -24.24 6.05 1.20
C VAL A 242 -23.17 6.99 0.69
N TYR A 243 -23.05 7.07 -0.64
CA TYR A 243 -22.27 8.11 -1.29
C TYR A 243 -23.21 9.19 -1.82
N PHE A 244 -23.09 10.41 -1.31
CA PHE A 244 -23.95 11.55 -1.68
C PHE A 244 -23.15 12.86 -1.60
N GLU A 245 -23.40 13.80 -2.53
CA GLU A 245 -22.70 15.09 -2.61
C GLU A 245 -21.17 14.97 -2.62
N GLN A 246 -20.65 13.96 -3.34
CA GLN A 246 -19.21 13.65 -3.40
C GLN A 246 -18.62 13.24 -2.04
N GLN A 247 -19.42 12.78 -1.08
CA GLN A 247 -18.93 12.29 0.21
C GLN A 247 -19.59 10.97 0.61
N GLY A 248 -18.80 10.08 1.21
CA GLY A 248 -19.22 8.84 1.82
C GLY A 248 -19.67 9.06 3.25
N TRP A 249 -20.82 8.48 3.59
CA TRP A 249 -21.44 8.59 4.90
C TRP A 249 -21.75 7.21 5.46
N LEU A 250 -21.50 7.00 6.75
CA LEU A 250 -22.08 5.89 7.50
C LEU A 250 -23.49 6.29 7.97
N LEU A 251 -24.41 5.34 7.99
CA LEU A 251 -25.77 5.58 8.47
C LEU A 251 -25.92 5.02 9.89
N PHE A 252 -25.89 5.93 10.85
CA PHE A 252 -26.18 5.65 12.25
C PHE A 252 -27.68 5.74 12.49
N ASP A 253 -28.13 5.24 13.63
CA ASP A 253 -29.48 5.44 14.12
C ASP A 253 -29.66 6.89 14.58
N ASP A 254 -30.85 7.44 14.35
CA ASP A 254 -31.28 8.66 15.03
C ASP A 254 -32.18 8.33 16.24
N LEU A 255 -32.43 9.33 17.09
CA LEU A 255 -33.24 9.17 18.32
C LEU A 255 -34.71 8.81 18.06
N LYS A 256 -35.18 8.85 16.82
CA LYS A 256 -36.56 8.56 16.40
C LYS A 256 -36.67 7.24 15.63
N GLY A 257 -35.60 6.44 15.58
CA GLY A 257 -35.54 5.17 14.83
C GLY A 257 -35.36 5.34 13.32
N GLY A 258 -35.01 6.55 12.87
CA GLY A 258 -34.59 6.84 11.50
C GLY A 258 -33.07 6.70 11.34
N LYS A 259 -32.49 7.55 10.49
CA LYS A 259 -31.06 7.52 10.15
C LYS A 259 -30.41 8.87 10.38
N GLN A 260 -29.17 8.84 10.86
CA GLN A 260 -28.27 9.97 10.89
C GLN A 260 -27.06 9.68 10.02
N ARG A 261 -26.71 10.62 9.13
CA ARG A 261 -25.49 10.53 8.34
C ARG A 261 -24.30 10.94 9.22
N VAL A 262 -23.27 10.12 9.23
CA VAL A 262 -22.01 10.37 9.95
C VAL A 262 -20.87 10.34 8.94
N SER A 263 -20.12 11.45 8.83
CA SER A 263 -18.98 11.52 7.92
C SER A 263 -17.82 10.68 8.46
N ALA A 264 -16.85 10.36 7.59
CA ALA A 264 -15.65 9.66 8.01
C ALA A 264 -14.82 10.45 9.04
N GLU A 265 -14.79 11.78 8.92
CA GLU A 265 -14.16 12.68 9.88
C GLU A 265 -14.85 12.60 11.25
N GLN A 266 -16.17 12.75 11.29
CA GLN A 266 -16.96 12.62 12.52
C GLN A 266 -16.77 11.24 13.15
N PHE A 267 -16.83 10.18 12.36
CA PHE A 267 -16.60 8.82 12.83
C PHE A 267 -15.19 8.65 13.41
N SER A 268 -14.16 9.12 12.70
CA SER A 268 -12.77 9.06 13.17
C SER A 268 -12.54 9.85 14.47
N THR A 269 -13.22 10.98 14.63
CA THR A 269 -13.16 11.80 15.85
C THR A 269 -13.84 11.09 17.02
N LEU A 270 -14.94 10.39 16.77
CA LEU A 270 -15.64 9.61 17.79
C LEU A 270 -14.82 8.39 18.24
N VAL A 271 -14.27 7.62 17.30
CA VAL A 271 -13.57 6.36 17.62
C VAL A 271 -12.11 6.55 18.05
N GLY A 272 -11.48 7.68 17.70
CA GLY A 272 -10.08 7.93 17.99
C GLY A 272 -9.13 7.04 17.19
N THR A 273 -7.93 6.84 17.71
CA THR A 273 -6.90 5.99 17.08
C THR A 273 -7.21 4.52 17.33
N ILE A 274 -7.43 3.76 16.25
CA ILE A 274 -7.66 2.31 16.29
C ILE A 274 -6.72 1.62 15.29
N HIS A 275 -6.44 0.33 15.50
CA HIS A 275 -5.55 -0.42 14.61
C HIS A 275 -6.26 -0.88 13.34
N LEU A 276 -7.48 -1.40 13.48
CA LEU A 276 -8.24 -1.91 12.34
C LEU A 276 -9.68 -1.41 12.36
N ALA A 277 -10.07 -0.73 11.28
CA ALA A 277 -11.47 -0.48 10.99
C ALA A 277 -11.97 -1.51 9.97
N VAL A 278 -13.00 -2.28 10.32
CA VAL A 278 -13.73 -3.15 9.38
C VAL A 278 -15.09 -2.52 9.12
N ILE A 279 -15.26 -1.90 7.96
CA ILE A 279 -16.45 -1.15 7.56
C ILE A 279 -17.24 -1.98 6.55
N GLN A 280 -18.19 -2.78 7.03
CA GLN A 280 -19.16 -3.49 6.20
C GLN A 280 -20.35 -2.58 5.91
N ALA A 281 -20.09 -1.54 5.12
CA ALA A 281 -21.11 -0.61 4.66
C ALA A 281 -20.97 -0.44 3.15
N CYS A 282 -22.08 -0.57 2.42
CA CYS A 282 -22.09 -0.43 0.96
C CYS A 282 -21.43 0.90 0.56
N GLN A 283 -20.59 0.87 -0.47
CA GLN A 283 -19.91 2.05 -1.04
C GLN A 283 -18.95 2.79 -0.08
N SER A 284 -18.59 2.23 1.08
CA SER A 284 -17.66 2.83 2.05
C SER A 284 -16.22 2.99 1.54
N ALA A 285 -15.81 2.21 0.53
CA ALA A 285 -14.51 2.33 -0.13
C ALA A 285 -14.58 3.03 -1.50
N MET A 286 -15.71 3.62 -1.88
CA MET A 286 -15.78 4.43 -3.10
C MET A 286 -14.90 5.68 -2.97
N VAL A 287 -14.14 5.95 -4.02
CA VAL A 287 -13.42 7.19 -4.24
C VAL A 287 -14.03 7.84 -5.48
N SER A 288 -14.39 9.12 -5.43
CA SER A 288 -14.84 9.86 -6.62
C SER A 288 -14.07 11.17 -6.77
N LYS A 289 -14.35 11.92 -7.83
CA LYS A 289 -13.65 13.16 -8.17
C LYS A 289 -13.77 14.17 -7.02
N GLY A 290 -12.63 14.60 -6.47
CA GLY A 290 -12.58 15.51 -5.32
C GLY A 290 -11.56 15.08 -4.27
N GLU A 291 -11.47 15.86 -3.20
CA GLU A 291 -10.48 15.72 -2.12
C GLU A 291 -10.35 14.27 -1.59
N LEU A 292 -9.17 13.94 -1.04
CA LEU A 292 -8.81 12.61 -0.53
C LEU A 292 -9.78 11.99 0.48
N LEU A 293 -10.60 12.80 1.12
CA LEU A 293 -11.45 12.43 2.26
C LEU A 293 -12.90 12.16 1.86
N THR A 294 -13.18 12.06 0.55
CA THR A 294 -14.53 11.85 0.03
C THR A 294 -15.04 10.43 0.26
N GLY A 295 -14.18 9.42 0.46
CA GLY A 295 -14.57 8.05 0.83
C GLY A 295 -14.30 7.74 2.31
N VAL A 296 -15.12 6.88 2.93
CA VAL A 296 -14.95 6.52 4.36
C VAL A 296 -13.62 5.82 4.60
N ALA A 297 -13.22 4.89 3.74
CA ALA A 297 -11.98 4.16 3.90
C ALA A 297 -10.69 4.99 3.68
N PRO A 298 -10.57 5.82 2.61
CA PRO A 298 -9.47 6.78 2.49
C PRO A 298 -9.32 7.71 3.68
N ALA A 299 -10.44 8.26 4.19
CA ALA A 299 -10.42 9.17 5.33
C ALA A 299 -10.01 8.46 6.62
N LEU A 300 -10.51 7.25 6.88
CA LEU A 300 -10.10 6.47 8.05
C LEU A 300 -8.64 6.00 7.97
N SER A 301 -8.07 5.86 6.78
CA SER A 301 -6.65 5.50 6.60
C SER A 301 -5.69 6.55 7.16
N TYR A 302 -6.18 7.77 7.43
CA TYR A 302 -5.43 8.81 8.15
C TYR A 302 -5.30 8.50 9.65
N ALA A 303 -6.36 7.95 10.26
CA ALA A 303 -6.47 7.74 11.71
C ALA A 303 -6.22 6.29 12.17
N THR A 304 -6.04 5.34 11.24
CA THR A 304 -5.97 3.90 11.53
C THR A 304 -4.78 3.21 10.87
N ASP A 305 -4.35 2.04 11.36
CA ASP A 305 -3.29 1.26 10.69
C ASP A 305 -3.79 0.62 9.41
N ALA A 306 -5.02 0.13 9.45
CA ALA A 306 -5.66 -0.57 8.36
C ALA A 306 -7.16 -0.31 8.32
N VAL A 307 -7.71 -0.27 7.11
CA VAL A 307 -9.15 -0.24 6.87
C VAL A 307 -9.52 -1.34 5.88
N VAL A 308 -10.45 -2.19 6.26
CA VAL A 308 -11.16 -3.08 5.33
C VAL A 308 -12.54 -2.50 5.09
N ALA A 309 -12.87 -2.20 3.84
CA ALA A 309 -14.13 -1.55 3.49
C ALA A 309 -14.72 -2.09 2.19
N MET A 310 -15.98 -1.79 1.90
CA MET A 310 -16.69 -2.33 0.73
C MET A 310 -16.78 -1.28 -0.38
N GLN A 311 -16.26 -1.57 -1.57
CA GLN A 311 -16.23 -0.61 -2.68
C GLN A 311 -17.54 -0.55 -3.47
N LEU A 312 -18.40 -1.57 -3.33
CA LEU A 312 -19.73 -1.69 -3.97
C LEU A 312 -20.76 -2.12 -2.92
N HIS A 313 -22.01 -2.31 -3.34
CA HIS A 313 -22.96 -3.11 -2.57
C HIS A 313 -22.44 -4.53 -2.40
N VAL A 314 -22.76 -5.13 -1.25
CA VAL A 314 -22.41 -6.51 -0.93
C VAL A 314 -23.65 -7.23 -0.44
N ARG A 315 -23.85 -8.46 -0.92
CA ARG A 315 -24.94 -9.32 -0.46
C ARG A 315 -24.70 -9.66 1.02
N VAL A 316 -25.76 -9.73 1.82
CA VAL A 316 -25.63 -9.88 3.29
C VAL A 316 -24.91 -11.16 3.67
N ASP A 317 -25.23 -12.27 3.00
CA ASP A 317 -24.58 -13.57 3.19
C ASP A 317 -23.09 -13.54 2.81
N ALA A 318 -22.74 -12.85 1.72
CA ALA A 318 -21.36 -12.66 1.30
C ALA A 318 -20.57 -11.79 2.29
N ALA A 319 -21.16 -10.71 2.79
CA ALA A 319 -20.55 -9.87 3.82
C ALA A 319 -20.30 -10.66 5.11
N HIS A 320 -21.27 -11.44 5.55
CA HIS A 320 -21.15 -12.30 6.74
C HIS A 320 -20.03 -13.34 6.55
N ARG A 321 -20.03 -14.07 5.42
CA ARG A 321 -19.00 -15.07 5.10
C ARG A 321 -17.60 -14.46 4.99
N PHE A 322 -17.50 -13.25 4.44
CA PHE A 322 -16.25 -12.50 4.41
C PHE A 322 -15.75 -12.20 5.83
N ALA A 323 -16.59 -11.64 6.71
CA ALA A 323 -16.21 -11.30 8.07
C ALA A 323 -15.81 -12.54 8.88
N GLU A 324 -16.58 -13.63 8.78
CA GLU A 324 -16.25 -14.91 9.44
C GLU A 324 -14.86 -15.39 9.00
N THR A 325 -14.61 -15.46 7.69
CA THR A 325 -13.31 -15.92 7.17
C THR A 325 -12.17 -14.97 7.55
N LEU A 326 -12.40 -13.66 7.48
CA LEU A 326 -11.42 -12.63 7.81
C LEU A 326 -10.94 -12.80 9.26
N TYR A 327 -11.87 -12.84 10.22
CA TYR A 327 -11.50 -12.94 11.63
C TYR A 327 -10.95 -14.32 12.00
N GLU A 328 -11.44 -15.40 11.40
CA GLU A 328 -10.85 -16.72 11.61
C GLU A 328 -9.39 -16.79 11.13
N GLU A 329 -9.10 -16.29 9.93
CA GLU A 329 -7.74 -16.26 9.40
C GLU A 329 -6.82 -15.32 10.20
N LEU A 330 -7.34 -14.16 10.62
CA LEU A 330 -6.56 -13.17 11.36
C LEU A 330 -6.28 -13.60 12.80
N LEU A 331 -7.28 -14.12 13.51
CA LEU A 331 -7.22 -14.29 14.98
C LEU A 331 -6.99 -15.74 15.42
N ILE A 332 -7.46 -16.72 14.64
CA ILE A 332 -7.30 -18.15 14.98
C ILE A 332 -6.08 -18.72 14.28
N ARG A 333 -5.95 -18.46 12.98
CA ARG A 333 -4.81 -18.95 12.18
C ARG A 333 -3.60 -18.04 12.27
N ALA A 334 -3.74 -16.88 12.91
CA ALA A 334 -2.68 -15.89 13.11
C ALA A 334 -1.95 -15.51 11.81
N THR A 335 -2.71 -15.40 10.71
CA THR A 335 -2.16 -14.91 9.43
C THR A 335 -2.14 -13.39 9.40
N SER A 336 -1.28 -12.80 8.58
CA SER A 336 -1.35 -11.36 8.26
C SER A 336 -2.73 -10.94 7.77
N LEU A 337 -3.10 -9.67 8.01
CA LEU A 337 -4.34 -9.06 7.53
C LEU A 337 -4.46 -9.17 6.00
N ARG A 338 -3.35 -8.96 5.29
CA ARG A 338 -3.25 -9.18 3.83
C ARG A 338 -3.71 -10.58 3.42
N SER A 339 -3.21 -11.60 4.14
CA SER A 339 -3.52 -13.00 3.89
C SER A 339 -4.97 -13.32 4.26
N ALA A 340 -5.45 -12.80 5.38
CA ALA A 340 -6.82 -12.97 5.84
C ALA A 340 -7.82 -12.41 4.81
N VAL A 341 -7.60 -11.19 4.30
CA VAL A 341 -8.43 -10.61 3.22
C VAL A 341 -8.34 -11.44 1.95
N ALA A 342 -7.13 -11.84 1.52
CA ALA A 342 -6.95 -12.65 0.32
C ALA A 342 -7.71 -14.00 0.39
N ARG A 343 -7.72 -14.63 1.57
CA ARG A 343 -8.41 -15.90 1.80
C ARG A 343 -9.92 -15.74 1.88
N ALA A 344 -10.40 -14.66 2.51
CA ALA A 344 -11.80 -14.31 2.49
C ALA A 344 -12.31 -14.07 1.07
N ARG A 345 -11.54 -13.36 0.22
CA ARG A 345 -11.88 -13.19 -1.22
C ARG A 345 -11.94 -14.54 -1.95
N ARG A 346 -10.97 -15.44 -1.73
CA ARG A 346 -10.99 -16.79 -2.34
C ARG A 346 -12.16 -17.64 -1.87
N ASN A 347 -12.54 -17.55 -0.60
CA ASN A 347 -13.71 -18.24 -0.08
C ASN A 347 -14.96 -17.80 -0.88
N LEU A 348 -15.19 -16.49 -0.99
CA LEU A 348 -16.30 -15.96 -1.80
C LEU A 348 -16.22 -16.43 -3.26
N PHE A 349 -15.06 -16.29 -3.91
CA PHE A 349 -14.86 -16.68 -5.31
C PHE A 349 -15.17 -18.16 -5.57
N GLY A 350 -14.80 -19.05 -4.64
CA GLY A 350 -14.95 -20.50 -4.82
C GLY A 350 -16.28 -21.08 -4.34
N THR A 351 -17.08 -20.32 -3.57
CA THR A 351 -18.27 -20.86 -2.89
C THR A 351 -19.58 -20.15 -3.23
N GLU A 352 -19.53 -18.96 -3.83
CA GLU A 352 -20.71 -18.31 -4.39
C GLU A 352 -21.10 -18.99 -5.71
N GLN A 353 -22.41 -19.09 -5.99
CA GLN A 353 -22.90 -19.56 -7.28
C GLN A 353 -22.51 -18.59 -8.40
N GLU A 354 -22.63 -17.29 -8.11
CA GLU A 354 -22.17 -16.19 -8.95
C GLU A 354 -21.06 -15.46 -8.19
N PRO A 355 -19.77 -15.67 -8.52
CA PRO A 355 -18.67 -15.12 -7.76
C PRO A 355 -18.45 -13.64 -8.11
N VAL A 356 -19.31 -12.79 -7.55
CA VAL A 356 -19.31 -11.33 -7.78
C VAL A 356 -19.03 -10.53 -6.51
N SER A 357 -19.07 -11.15 -5.32
CA SER A 357 -18.76 -10.43 -4.08
C SER A 357 -17.28 -10.39 -3.74
N TRP A 358 -16.47 -11.31 -4.28
CA TRP A 358 -15.05 -11.44 -3.90
C TRP A 358 -14.20 -10.19 -4.18
N PHE A 359 -14.57 -9.38 -5.17
CA PHE A 359 -13.85 -8.15 -5.50
C PHE A 359 -14.39 -6.93 -4.75
N VAL A 360 -15.45 -7.06 -3.96
CA VAL A 360 -16.06 -5.91 -3.26
C VAL A 360 -15.25 -5.42 -2.05
N PRO A 361 -14.71 -6.28 -1.17
CA PRO A 361 -13.87 -5.84 -0.07
C PRO A 361 -12.56 -5.27 -0.60
N ALA A 362 -12.17 -4.07 -0.17
CA ALA A 362 -10.90 -3.41 -0.43
C ALA A 362 -10.11 -3.26 0.87
N LEU A 363 -8.78 -3.43 0.79
CA LEU A 363 -7.87 -3.26 1.92
C LEU A 363 -7.05 -1.98 1.72
N TYR A 364 -7.22 -1.03 2.62
CA TYR A 364 -6.31 0.10 2.78
C TYR A 364 -5.36 -0.21 3.93
N LEU A 365 -4.06 -0.16 3.66
CA LEU A 365 -3.05 -0.57 4.63
C LEU A 365 -1.94 0.47 4.73
N ARG A 366 -1.80 1.08 5.90
CA ARG A 366 -0.71 2.00 6.25
C ARG A 366 0.41 1.25 6.95
N VAL A 367 0.06 0.49 7.98
CA VAL A 367 0.96 -0.39 8.74
C VAL A 367 0.26 -1.73 8.96
N GLU A 368 1.00 -2.84 8.92
CA GLU A 368 0.43 -4.14 9.25
C GLU A 368 0.12 -4.21 10.76
N PRO A 369 -1.15 -4.33 11.18
CA PRO A 369 -1.47 -4.45 12.58
C PRO A 369 -1.12 -5.85 13.08
N GLN A 370 -0.61 -5.95 14.32
CA GLN A 370 -0.18 -7.20 14.92
C GLN A 370 -1.18 -7.62 16.01
N PHE A 371 -2.14 -8.48 15.65
CA PHE A 371 -3.22 -8.91 16.56
C PHE A 371 -3.01 -10.30 17.18
N ALA A 372 -1.92 -11.01 16.85
CA ALA A 372 -1.75 -12.40 17.26
C ALA A 372 -1.43 -12.53 18.75
N SER A 373 -2.27 -13.25 19.51
CA SER A 373 -1.84 -13.86 20.76
C SER A 373 -0.96 -15.06 20.42
N ARG A 374 0.34 -15.03 20.77
CA ARG A 374 1.20 -16.22 20.63
C ARG A 374 0.71 -17.34 21.55
N LEU A 375 -0.18 -18.20 21.07
CA LEU A 375 -0.28 -19.57 21.57
C LEU A 375 0.82 -20.40 20.89
N THR A 376 2.07 -20.19 21.28
CA THR A 376 3.18 -21.05 20.85
C THR A 376 3.45 -22.13 21.89
N PRO A 377 3.44 -23.43 21.53
CA PRO A 377 4.28 -24.41 22.20
C PRO A 377 5.74 -23.95 22.05
N ALA A 378 6.51 -24.03 23.13
CA ALA A 378 7.90 -23.59 23.18
C ALA A 378 8.72 -24.19 22.02
N GLY A 379 9.41 -23.33 21.26
CA GLY A 379 10.41 -23.75 20.28
C GLY A 379 10.20 -23.26 18.85
N SER A 380 9.89 -21.98 18.64
CA SER A 380 10.33 -21.31 17.41
C SER A 380 10.61 -19.84 17.71
N THR A 381 11.86 -19.52 17.99
CA THR A 381 12.36 -18.15 17.91
C THR A 381 12.28 -17.71 16.45
N SER A 382 11.20 -17.03 16.09
CA SER A 382 11.17 -16.18 14.91
C SER A 382 12.24 -15.11 15.12
N LEU A 383 13.24 -15.09 14.26
CA LEU A 383 14.16 -13.97 14.12
C LEU A 383 13.35 -12.75 13.65
N GLU A 384 12.74 -12.06 14.60
CA GLU A 384 12.42 -10.65 14.45
C GLU A 384 13.73 -9.96 14.15
N ARG A 385 13.92 -9.55 12.89
CA ARG A 385 14.90 -8.54 12.58
C ARG A 385 14.39 -7.24 13.19
N THR A 386 14.79 -7.01 14.44
CA THR A 386 14.86 -5.69 15.03
C THR A 386 15.49 -4.77 13.99
N ILE A 387 14.73 -3.78 13.50
CA ILE A 387 15.30 -2.68 12.75
C ILE A 387 16.13 -1.89 13.76
N VAL A 388 17.39 -2.27 13.91
CA VAL A 388 18.36 -1.47 14.64
C VAL A 388 18.71 -0.30 13.74
N ARG A 389 18.37 0.92 14.17
CA ARG A 389 18.98 2.13 13.61
C ARG A 389 20.42 2.20 14.12
N SER A 390 21.31 1.40 13.52
CA SER A 390 22.75 1.52 13.75
C SER A 390 23.33 2.56 12.79
N PRO A 391 24.24 3.46 13.25
CA PRO A 391 25.07 4.21 12.31
C PRO A 391 25.94 3.22 11.53
N ILE A 392 25.86 3.29 10.19
CA ILE A 392 26.62 2.44 9.26
C ILE A 392 28.11 2.52 9.63
N ARG A 393 28.72 1.37 9.97
CA ARG A 393 30.06 1.33 10.56
C ARG A 393 31.20 1.33 9.54
N GLN A 394 30.97 0.87 8.30
CA GLN A 394 32.00 0.87 7.26
C GLN A 394 31.37 0.80 5.86
N ILE A 395 31.82 1.69 4.96
CA ILE A 395 31.52 1.63 3.52
C ILE A 395 32.82 1.29 2.82
N ALA A 396 32.85 0.20 2.05
CA ALA A 396 33.93 -0.06 1.11
C ALA A 396 33.57 0.55 -0.25
N LEU A 397 34.50 1.32 -0.82
CA LEU A 397 34.34 1.98 -2.11
C LEU A 397 35.43 1.48 -3.03
N ASP A 398 35.02 0.93 -4.17
CA ASP A 398 35.95 0.65 -5.27
C ASP A 398 36.45 2.01 -5.81
N PRO A 399 37.79 2.25 -5.91
CA PRO A 399 38.32 3.52 -6.39
C PRO A 399 37.85 3.80 -7.82
N LEU A 400 37.41 5.03 -8.05
CA LEU A 400 36.96 5.47 -9.36
C LEU A 400 38.15 6.04 -10.13
N VAL A 401 38.63 5.29 -11.13
CA VAL A 401 39.67 5.76 -12.07
C VAL A 401 38.99 6.22 -13.36
N VAL A 402 38.98 7.53 -13.61
CA VAL A 402 38.47 8.09 -14.87
C VAL A 402 39.46 9.14 -15.40
N GLY A 403 40.07 8.84 -16.54
CA GLY A 403 41.17 9.65 -17.08
C GLY A 403 42.42 9.54 -16.21
N HIS A 404 42.91 10.68 -15.70
CA HIS A 404 44.14 10.79 -14.91
C HIS A 404 43.90 11.20 -13.44
N VAL A 405 42.67 11.22 -12.98
CA VAL A 405 42.33 11.59 -11.59
C VAL A 405 41.57 10.44 -10.94
N GLU A 406 42.07 9.96 -9.81
CA GLU A 406 41.43 8.94 -8.99
C GLU A 406 40.76 9.61 -7.77
N LEU A 407 39.52 9.24 -7.48
CA LEU A 407 38.78 9.75 -6.32
C LEU A 407 38.66 8.68 -5.25
N THR A 408 39.10 9.01 -4.04
CA THR A 408 39.05 8.13 -2.86
C THR A 408 38.21 8.79 -1.78
N LEU A 409 37.18 8.10 -1.30
CA LEU A 409 36.41 8.52 -0.13
C LEU A 409 36.79 7.63 1.05
N SER A 410 37.17 8.25 2.16
CA SER A 410 37.62 7.58 3.38
C SER A 410 36.84 8.07 4.60
N CYS A 411 36.71 7.20 5.62
CA CYS A 411 36.16 7.55 6.91
C CYS A 411 37.27 7.47 7.96
N ASP A 412 37.45 8.52 8.77
CA ASP A 412 38.33 8.44 9.94
C ASP A 412 37.70 7.45 10.95
N PRO A 413 38.40 6.38 11.34
CA PRO A 413 37.83 5.36 12.23
C PRO A 413 37.61 5.85 13.67
N ARG A 414 38.25 6.96 14.08
CA ARG A 414 38.15 7.54 15.42
C ARG A 414 37.10 8.66 15.48
N THR A 415 37.13 9.59 14.53
CA THR A 415 36.21 10.74 14.54
C THR A 415 34.90 10.46 13.79
N ARG A 416 34.91 9.47 12.89
CA ARG A 416 33.81 9.14 11.97
C ARG A 416 33.49 10.22 10.95
N ASP A 417 34.43 11.13 10.72
CA ASP A 417 34.31 12.11 9.66
C ASP A 417 34.67 11.46 8.33
N TRP A 418 33.85 11.76 7.31
CA TRP A 418 34.06 11.30 5.94
C TRP A 418 34.79 12.37 5.16
N SER A 419 35.80 11.97 4.40
CA SER A 419 36.57 12.86 3.55
C SER A 419 36.74 12.30 2.14
N LEU A 420 36.68 13.19 1.15
CA LEU A 420 36.93 12.89 -0.25
C LEU A 420 38.27 13.50 -0.66
N VAL A 421 39.13 12.67 -1.26
CA VAL A 421 40.46 13.05 -1.75
C VAL A 421 40.54 12.75 -3.24
N ALA A 422 41.15 13.67 -4.00
CA ALA A 422 41.48 13.45 -5.39
C ALA A 422 42.99 13.24 -5.56
N HIS A 423 43.37 12.13 -6.20
CA HIS A 423 44.75 11.81 -6.56
C HIS A 423 44.96 12.15 -8.03
N ASN A 424 45.87 13.08 -8.33
CA ASN A 424 46.14 13.50 -9.69
C ASN A 424 47.33 12.73 -10.27
N HIS A 425 47.02 11.71 -11.06
CA HIS A 425 47.97 10.88 -11.80
C HIS A 425 48.33 11.48 -13.18
N SER A 426 47.89 12.72 -13.47
CA SER A 426 48.22 13.43 -14.70
C SER A 426 49.58 14.13 -14.59
N PRO A 427 50.31 14.31 -15.70
CA PRO A 427 51.45 15.23 -15.75
C PRO A 427 51.06 16.72 -15.67
N HIS A 428 49.77 17.07 -15.67
CA HIS A 428 49.26 18.44 -15.64
C HIS A 428 48.62 18.83 -14.29
N GLU A 429 48.69 20.11 -13.91
CA GLU A 429 47.98 20.62 -12.72
C GLU A 429 46.47 20.60 -12.93
N VAL A 430 45.74 20.14 -11.91
CA VAL A 430 44.28 20.22 -11.84
C VAL A 430 43.90 21.37 -10.92
N GLU A 431 43.30 22.44 -11.45
CA GLU A 431 42.98 23.64 -10.67
C GLU A 431 41.80 23.43 -9.71
N SER A 432 40.78 22.69 -10.14
CA SER A 432 39.66 22.31 -9.29
C SER A 432 38.87 21.15 -9.87
N ILE A 433 38.29 20.33 -8.99
CA ILE A 433 37.34 19.28 -9.33
C ILE A 433 35.99 19.66 -8.74
N THR A 434 34.95 19.68 -9.56
CA THR A 434 33.57 19.93 -9.09
C THR A 434 32.71 18.71 -9.30
N ILE A 435 32.12 18.18 -8.23
CA ILE A 435 31.17 17.07 -8.26
C ILE A 435 29.76 17.62 -8.09
N THR A 436 28.81 17.21 -8.93
CA THR A 436 27.41 17.67 -8.87
C THR A 436 26.45 16.52 -8.62
N ALA A 437 25.60 16.64 -7.58
CA ALA A 437 24.68 15.60 -7.10
C ALA A 437 23.48 15.27 -8.01
N GLY A 438 23.32 15.91 -9.17
CA GLY A 438 22.12 15.83 -10.03
C GLY A 438 21.84 14.48 -10.70
N GLN A 439 22.59 13.42 -10.34
CA GLN A 439 22.47 12.07 -10.93
C GLN A 439 22.57 10.95 -9.86
N MET A 440 22.40 11.28 -8.58
CA MET A 440 22.44 10.29 -7.50
C MET A 440 21.28 9.28 -7.61
N PRO A 441 21.50 7.99 -7.30
CA PRO A 441 20.42 7.01 -7.21
C PRO A 441 19.36 7.44 -6.18
N PRO A 442 18.07 7.08 -6.37
CA PRO A 442 17.03 7.34 -5.39
C PRO A 442 17.43 6.80 -4.01
N GLY A 443 17.34 7.65 -2.99
CA GLY A 443 17.71 7.29 -1.62
C GLY A 443 19.16 7.58 -1.26
N ILE A 444 20.02 8.03 -2.17
CA ILE A 444 21.37 8.48 -1.83
C ILE A 444 21.44 10.01 -1.95
N ARG A 445 21.92 10.68 -0.90
CA ARG A 445 22.20 12.12 -0.92
C ARG A 445 23.65 12.37 -0.49
N ILE A 446 24.29 13.32 -1.15
CA ILE A 446 25.63 13.81 -0.79
C ILE A 446 25.50 15.26 -0.31
N HIS A 447 26.15 15.57 0.81
CA HIS A 447 26.23 16.93 1.34
C HIS A 447 27.70 17.34 1.53
N PRO A 448 28.10 18.52 1.02
CA PRO A 448 27.31 19.46 0.22
C PRO A 448 26.94 18.88 -1.18
N PRO A 449 25.82 19.32 -1.80
CA PRO A 449 25.35 18.80 -3.10
C PRO A 449 26.27 19.17 -4.28
N GLN A 450 27.19 20.10 -4.04
CA GLN A 450 28.30 20.41 -4.91
C GLN A 450 29.57 20.44 -4.08
N ILE A 451 30.51 19.54 -4.38
CA ILE A 451 31.82 19.48 -3.71
C ILE A 451 32.84 20.06 -4.66
N ARG A 452 33.64 21.01 -4.17
CA ARG A 452 34.73 21.62 -4.92
C ARG A 452 36.04 21.29 -4.24
N ILE A 453 36.81 20.37 -4.84
CA ILE A 453 38.15 20.02 -4.37
C ILE A 453 39.13 21.02 -4.98
N ALA A 454 39.89 21.71 -4.13
CA ALA A 454 40.90 22.67 -4.56
C ALA A 454 42.19 21.98 -5.01
N ARG A 455 42.79 22.52 -6.08
CA ARG A 455 44.16 22.31 -6.59
C ARG A 455 44.88 21.01 -6.21
N ALA A 456 44.99 20.07 -7.16
CA ALA A 456 45.87 18.91 -7.06
C ALA A 456 47.05 19.07 -8.03
N ARG A 457 48.28 19.08 -7.51
CA ARG A 457 49.51 19.15 -8.33
C ARG A 457 49.72 17.86 -9.10
N ALA A 458 50.49 17.92 -10.18
CA ALA A 458 50.84 16.73 -10.95
C ALA A 458 51.56 15.70 -10.04
N GLY A 459 51.05 14.48 -9.98
CA GLY A 459 51.60 13.40 -9.15
C GLY A 459 51.30 13.51 -7.65
N ASP A 460 50.41 14.41 -7.22
CA ASP A 460 50.08 14.64 -5.80
C ASP A 460 48.57 14.50 -5.53
N SER A 461 48.20 14.49 -4.25
CA SER A 461 46.82 14.40 -3.77
C SER A 461 46.30 15.77 -3.31
N SER A 462 44.99 15.98 -3.42
CA SER A 462 44.35 17.16 -2.85
C SER A 462 44.29 17.09 -1.32
N ALA A 463 44.00 18.23 -0.69
CA ALA A 463 43.51 18.23 0.68
C ALA A 463 42.18 17.45 0.77
N PRO A 464 41.89 16.80 1.92
CA PRO A 464 40.62 16.12 2.16
C PRO A 464 39.47 17.12 2.28
N GLU A 465 38.41 16.91 1.51
CA GLU A 465 37.17 17.68 1.62
C GLU A 465 36.12 16.91 2.41
N ALA A 466 35.49 17.56 3.38
CA ALA A 466 34.46 16.92 4.21
C ALA A 466 33.20 16.64 3.41
N VAL A 467 32.68 15.41 3.52
CA VAL A 467 31.50 14.96 2.79
C VAL A 467 30.57 14.22 3.75
N THR A 468 29.27 14.26 3.50
CA THR A 468 28.30 13.38 4.17
C THR A 468 27.52 12.62 3.12
N LEU A 469 27.49 11.29 3.23
CA LEU A 469 26.62 10.43 2.43
C LEU A 469 25.43 9.99 3.29
N THR A 470 24.22 10.35 2.86
CA THR A 470 22.98 9.87 3.46
C THR A 470 22.41 8.78 2.57
N LEU A 471 22.26 7.57 3.11
CA LEU A 471 21.61 6.44 2.45
C LEU A 471 20.19 6.29 3.02
N GLY A 472 19.23 6.03 2.14
CA GLY A 472 17.85 5.71 2.47
C GLY A 472 17.71 4.26 2.92
N SER A 473 16.63 3.59 2.52
CA SER A 473 16.46 2.15 2.78
C SER A 473 17.44 1.33 1.94
N ALA A 474 18.54 0.89 2.54
CA ALA A 474 19.47 -0.07 1.95
C ALA A 474 19.60 -1.29 2.87
N THR A 475 19.69 -2.49 2.29
CA THR A 475 19.90 -3.73 3.04
C THR A 475 21.40 -4.00 3.23
N GLN A 476 21.75 -4.65 4.33
CA GLN A 476 23.11 -5.14 4.57
C GLN A 476 23.63 -5.97 3.37
N GLY A 477 24.89 -5.75 2.97
CA GLY A 477 25.48 -6.38 1.78
C GLY A 477 25.14 -5.71 0.44
N SER A 478 24.32 -4.64 0.42
CA SER A 478 24.02 -3.90 -0.81
C SER A 478 25.30 -3.32 -1.44
N ARG A 479 25.44 -3.52 -2.75
CA ARG A 479 26.43 -2.84 -3.61
C ARG A 479 25.68 -1.81 -4.45
N ILE A 480 25.81 -0.53 -4.11
CA ILE A 480 25.06 0.55 -4.74
C ILE A 480 26.00 1.37 -5.65
N PRO A 481 25.79 1.38 -6.97
CA PRO A 481 26.59 2.22 -7.86
C PRO A 481 26.18 3.68 -7.70
N VAL A 482 27.16 4.55 -7.51
CA VAL A 482 26.98 6.00 -7.39
C VAL A 482 27.70 6.68 -8.53
N ASN A 483 26.91 7.24 -9.45
CA ASN A 483 27.43 7.98 -10.59
C ASN A 483 27.85 9.39 -10.18
N VAL A 484 29.08 9.74 -10.50
CA VAL A 484 29.67 11.05 -10.30
C VAL A 484 30.01 11.64 -11.66
N THR A 485 29.33 12.74 -12.00
CA THR A 485 29.84 13.66 -13.02
C THR A 485 30.76 14.66 -12.34
N TYR A 486 31.95 14.86 -12.88
CA TYR A 486 32.84 15.92 -12.43
C TYR A 486 33.46 16.73 -13.58
N ARG A 487 33.86 17.96 -13.26
CA ARG A 487 34.59 18.84 -14.17
C ARG A 487 36.01 19.03 -13.67
N VAL A 488 36.97 18.90 -14.57
CA VAL A 488 38.39 19.13 -14.32
C VAL A 488 38.82 20.34 -15.15
N ARG A 489 39.49 21.30 -14.51
CA ARG A 489 40.15 22.41 -15.22
C ARG A 489 41.65 22.18 -15.23
N GLN A 490 42.22 22.04 -16.42
CA GLN A 490 43.66 21.86 -16.68
C GLN A 490 44.12 23.00 -17.57
N THR A 491 45.07 23.83 -17.08
CA THR A 491 45.76 24.84 -17.90
C THR A 491 44.80 25.68 -18.78
N GLY A 492 43.68 26.15 -18.21
CA GLY A 492 42.66 26.95 -18.93
C GLY A 492 41.58 26.19 -19.71
N GLN A 493 41.67 24.87 -19.89
CA GLN A 493 40.64 24.03 -20.51
C GLN A 493 39.79 23.29 -19.47
N ILE A 494 38.48 23.19 -19.69
CA ILE A 494 37.54 22.46 -18.82
C ILE A 494 37.08 21.19 -19.53
N GLY A 495 37.45 20.02 -18.99
CA GLY A 495 36.92 18.72 -19.39
C GLY A 495 35.79 18.25 -18.46
N ARG A 496 34.76 17.62 -19.02
CA ARG A 496 33.68 16.97 -18.25
C ARG A 496 33.85 15.45 -18.34
N TYR A 497 33.83 14.80 -17.19
CA TYR A 497 34.03 13.36 -17.06
C TYR A 497 32.92 12.75 -16.21
N THR A 498 32.64 11.47 -16.44
CA THR A 498 31.64 10.70 -15.69
C THR A 498 32.27 9.40 -15.24
N GLY A 499 32.00 9.00 -14.00
CA GLY A 499 32.42 7.72 -13.45
C GLY A 499 31.46 7.22 -12.38
N ALA A 500 31.62 5.97 -11.93
CA ALA A 500 30.76 5.37 -10.92
C ALA A 500 31.58 4.67 -9.84
N PHE A 501 31.38 5.04 -8.56
CA PHE A 501 31.92 4.25 -7.44
C PHE A 501 30.85 3.30 -6.90
N THR A 502 31.24 2.13 -6.40
CA THR A 502 30.29 1.18 -5.80
C THR A 502 30.37 1.27 -4.27
N VAL A 503 29.29 1.73 -3.64
CA VAL A 503 29.10 1.73 -2.18
C VAL A 503 28.76 0.31 -1.75
N GLN A 504 29.67 -0.39 -1.08
CA GLN A 504 29.36 -1.67 -0.44
C GLN A 504 29.17 -1.48 1.07
N LEU A 505 28.00 -1.89 1.56
CA LEU A 505 27.71 -1.92 2.99
C LEU A 505 28.36 -3.17 3.61
N ALA A 506 29.36 -2.97 4.49
CA ALA A 506 30.09 -4.08 5.12
C ALA A 506 29.25 -4.78 6.20
N ASP A 507 29.57 -6.05 6.45
CA ASP A 507 28.77 -7.02 7.22
C ASP A 507 28.81 -6.88 8.76
N GLU A 508 29.24 -5.74 9.30
CA GLU A 508 29.44 -5.60 10.75
C GLU A 508 28.57 -4.50 11.39
N GLY A 509 27.36 -4.89 11.79
CA GLY A 509 26.64 -4.40 12.99
C GLY A 509 25.87 -3.08 12.91
#